data_AF-A0A1G6MD14-F1
#
_entry.id   AF-A0A1G6MD14-F1
#
_cell.length_a   1.000
_cell.length_b   1.000
_cell.length_c   1.000
_cell.angle_alpha   90.00
_cell.angle_beta   90.00
_cell.angle_gamma   90.00
#
_symmetry.space_group_name_H-M   'P 1'
#
loop_
_entity.id
_entity.type
_entity.pdbx_description
1 polymer ?
#
loop_
_entity_poly.entity_id
_entity_poly.type
_entity_poly.pdbx_seq_one_letter_code
_entity_poly.pdbx_strand_id
1 'polypeptide(L)' 'MFKDIFTDIWLNYRGRFLCSLTGLVIASLFLTVGFFRTLFLLLFVGGGFFIGYKIDKKEDLAEWLDRLLPPGYHK' A
#
# COMPACT_ATOMS: atom_id res chain seq x y z
N MET A 1 -13.66 17.91 -23.08
CA MET A 1 -14.81 17.70 -22.18
C MET A 1 -14.60 16.49 -21.25
N PHE A 2 -14.56 15.25 -21.73
CA PHE A 2 -14.33 14.09 -20.85
C PHE A 2 -12.96 14.10 -20.16
N LYS A 3 -11.89 14.51 -20.86
CA LYS A 3 -10.54 14.62 -20.28
C LYS A 3 -10.50 15.62 -19.12
N ASP A 4 -11.23 16.72 -19.23
CA ASP A 4 -11.27 17.77 -18.21
C ASP A 4 -11.98 17.26 -16.95
N ILE A 5 -13.08 16.52 -17.11
CA ILE A 5 -13.81 15.87 -16.01
C ILE A 5 -12.92 14.85 -15.28
N PHE A 6 -12.21 14.00 -16.04
CA PHE A 6 -11.27 13.04 -15.46
C PHE A 6 -10.13 13.73 -14.70
N THR A 7 -9.60 14.82 -15.25
CA THR A 7 -8.51 15.58 -14.64
C THR A 7 -8.96 16.27 -13.36
N ASP A 8 -10.19 16.77 -13.33
CA ASP A 8 -10.78 17.43 -12.16
C ASP A 8 -11.08 16.43 -11.03
N ILE A 9 -11.66 15.27 -11.36
CA ILE A 9 -11.86 14.16 -10.40
C ILE A 9 -10.52 13.68 -9.85
N TRP A 10 -9.52 13.56 -10.73
CA TRP A 10 -8.17 13.23 -10.31
C TRP A 10 -7.63 14.34 -9.39
N LEU A 11 -7.57 15.61 -9.78
CA LEU A 11 -6.97 16.65 -8.91
C LEU A 11 -7.67 16.83 -7.55
N ASN A 12 -9.00 16.81 -7.52
CA ASN A 12 -9.77 17.10 -6.30
C ASN A 12 -10.07 15.86 -5.44
N TYR A 13 -10.11 14.66 -6.02
CA TYR A 13 -10.64 13.47 -5.33
C TYR A 13 -9.80 12.19 -5.52
N ARG A 14 -8.50 12.25 -5.85
CA ARG A 14 -7.63 11.05 -6.05
C ARG A 14 -7.85 9.97 -5.01
N GLY A 15 -7.77 10.35 -3.74
CA GLY A 15 -7.85 9.40 -2.63
C GLY A 15 -9.20 8.68 -2.57
N ARG A 16 -10.31 9.43 -2.70
CA ARG A 16 -11.67 8.86 -2.67
C ARG A 16 -11.91 7.96 -3.87
N PHE A 17 -11.51 8.42 -5.06
CA PHE A 17 -11.67 7.66 -6.30
C PHE A 17 -10.85 6.36 -6.28
N LEU A 18 -9.57 6.43 -5.91
CA LEU A 18 -8.69 5.27 -5.80
C LEU A 18 -9.21 4.28 -4.74
N CYS A 19 -9.63 4.75 -3.58
CA CYS A 19 -10.13 3.88 -2.51
C CYS A 19 -11.45 3.18 -2.88
N SER A 20 -12.37 3.89 -3.53
CA SER A 20 -13.59 3.27 -4.05
C SER A 20 -13.29 2.24 -5.15
N LEU A 21 -12.35 2.52 -6.04
CA LEU A 21 -11.97 1.60 -7.11
C LEU A 21 -11.30 0.34 -6.56
N THR A 22 -10.34 0.50 -5.64
CA THR A 22 -9.68 -0.65 -5.00
C THR A 22 -10.65 -1.47 -4.16
N GLY A 23 -11.57 -0.83 -3.44
CA GLY A 23 -12.63 -1.51 -2.70
C GLY A 23 -13.53 -2.35 -3.61
N LEU A 24 -13.91 -1.82 -4.78
CA LEU A 24 -14.70 -2.55 -5.77
C LEU A 24 -13.96 -3.78 -6.29
N VAL A 25 -12.67 -3.64 -6.62
CA VAL A 25 -11.82 -4.76 -7.05
C VAL A 25 -11.72 -5.83 -5.95
N ILE A 26 -11.46 -5.43 -4.71
CA ILE A 26 -11.36 -6.36 -3.57
C ILE A 26 -12.70 -7.08 -3.37
N ALA A 27 -13.82 -6.37 -3.36
CA ALA A 27 -15.15 -6.96 -3.21
C ALA A 27 -15.45 -7.97 -4.34
N SER A 28 -15.13 -7.63 -5.59
CA SER A 28 -15.27 -8.53 -6.74
C SER A 28 -14.41 -9.80 -6.59
N LEU A 29 -13.20 -9.68 -6.04
CA LEU A 29 -12.35 -10.84 -5.74
C LEU A 29 -12.97 -11.71 -4.64
N PHE A 30 -13.59 -11.11 -3.61
CA PHE A 30 -14.25 -11.84 -2.53
C PHE A 30 -15.39 -12.72 -3.07
N LEU A 31 -16.17 -12.19 -4.03
CA LEU A 31 -17.27 -12.90 -4.69
C LEU A 31 -16.79 -14.03 -5.60
N THR A 32 -15.68 -13.85 -6.33
CA THR A 32 -15.22 -14.80 -7.35
C THR A 32 -14.28 -15.88 -6.80
N VAL A 33 -13.29 -15.49 -5.98
CA VAL A 33 -12.24 -16.38 -5.48
C VAL A 33 -12.66 -17.03 -4.15
N GLY A 34 -13.44 -16.32 -3.34
CA GLY A 34 -13.91 -16.74 -2.01
C GLY A 34 -13.17 -16.06 -0.84
N PHE A 35 -13.85 -15.99 0.31
CA PHE A 35 -13.47 -15.17 1.48
C PHE A 35 -12.06 -15.42 2.04
N PHE A 36 -11.66 -16.69 2.21
CA PHE A 36 -10.36 -17.00 2.82
C PHE A 36 -9.18 -16.77 1.87
N ARG A 37 -9.40 -16.98 0.57
CA ARG A 37 -8.35 -16.80 -0.45
C ARG A 37 -8.04 -15.32 -0.66
N THR A 38 -9.06 -14.46 -0.63
CA THR A 38 -8.86 -13.01 -0.71
C THR A 38 -8.21 -12.43 0.53
N LEU A 39 -8.54 -12.91 1.74
CA LEU A 39 -7.85 -12.50 2.97
C LEU A 39 -6.37 -12.84 2.92
N PHE A 40 -6.01 -14.04 2.47
CA PHE A 40 -4.61 -14.43 2.31
C PHE A 40 -3.89 -13.52 1.30
N LEU A 41 -4.52 -13.25 0.15
CA LEU A 41 -3.99 -12.34 -0.86
C LEU A 41 -3.78 -10.92 -0.29
N LEU A 42 -4.77 -10.39 0.44
CA LEU A 42 -4.72 -9.05 1.03
C LEU A 42 -3.63 -8.95 2.11
N LEU A 43 -3.42 -10.01 2.91
CA LEU A 43 -2.31 -10.10 3.85
C LEU A 43 -0.95 -10.02 3.16
N PHE A 44 -0.76 -10.77 2.07
CA PHE A 44 0.50 -10.75 1.33
C PHE A 44 0.73 -9.42 0.60
N VAL A 45 -0.32 -8.84 0.00
CA VAL A 45 -0.24 -7.53 -0.66
C VAL A 45 0.03 -6.43 0.37
N GLY A 46 -0.67 -6.42 1.50
CA GLY A 46 -0.47 -5.45 2.57
C GLY A 46 0.89 -5.58 3.23
N GLY A 47 1.34 -6.82 3.52
CA GLY A 47 2.67 -7.09 4.04
C GLY A 47 3.78 -6.70 3.07
N GLY A 48 3.63 -7.06 1.78
CA GLY A 48 4.55 -6.66 0.72
C GLY A 48 4.60 -5.15 0.52
N PHE A 49 3.46 -4.46 0.59
CA PHE A 49 3.40 -3.00 0.55
C PHE A 49 4.07 -2.36 1.76
N PHE A 50 3.84 -2.89 2.97
CA PHE A 50 4.49 -2.39 4.18
C PHE A 50 6.01 -2.55 4.11
N ILE A 51 6.49 -3.72 3.70
CA ILE A 51 7.92 -4.00 3.52
C ILE A 51 8.50 -3.11 2.41
N GLY A 52 7.83 -3.03 1.26
CA GLY A 52 8.25 -2.20 0.13
C GLY A 52 8.30 -0.71 0.48
N TYR A 53 7.29 -0.19 1.19
CA TYR A 53 7.25 1.18 1.68
C TYR A 53 8.42 1.46 2.65
N LYS A 54 8.71 0.51 3.54
CA LYS A 54 9.85 0.59 4.45
C LYS A 54 11.18 0.63 3.68
N ILE A 55 11.34 -0.20 2.65
CA ILE A 55 12.54 -0.26 1.78
C ILE A 55 12.71 1.00 0.93
N ASP A 56 11.62 1.57 0.41
CA ASP A 56 11.66 2.82 -0.36
C ASP A 56 12.10 3.99 0.53
N LYS A 57 11.70 3.96 1.80
CA LYS A 57 12.10 4.90 2.85
C LYS A 57 13.49 4.63 3.44
N LYS A 58 14.43 4.13 2.63
CA LYS A 58 15.78 3.59 2.97
C LYS A 58 16.63 4.42 3.95
N GLU A 59 16.31 5.68 4.21
CA GLU A 59 16.95 6.51 5.25
C GLU A 59 16.38 6.24 6.67
N ASP A 60 15.07 6.10 6.84
CA ASP A 60 14.43 5.87 8.14
C ASP A 60 14.60 4.43 8.65
N LEU A 61 14.78 3.47 7.75
CA LEU A 61 14.85 2.05 8.11
C LEU A 61 16.17 1.69 8.78
N ALA A 62 17.26 2.18 8.21
CA ALA A 62 18.60 2.02 8.77
C ALA A 62 18.67 2.75 10.11
N GLU A 63 18.13 3.98 10.20
CA GLU A 63 18.11 4.76 11.43
C GLU A 63 17.23 4.13 12.53
N TRP A 64 16.06 3.58 12.19
CA TRP A 64 15.22 2.85 13.14
C TRP A 64 15.86 1.54 13.60
N LEU A 65 16.57 0.83 12.71
CA LEU A 65 17.30 -0.39 13.04
C LEU A 65 18.53 -0.08 13.91
N ASP A 66 19.29 0.97 13.59
CA ASP A 66 20.43 1.46 14.37
C ASP A 66 20.01 1.96 15.75
N ARG A 67 18.79 2.49 15.89
CA ARG A 67 18.24 2.91 17.19
C ARG A 67 17.77 1.74 18.06
N LEU A 68 17.48 0.59 17.44
CA LEU A 68 17.08 -0.64 18.13
C LEU A 68 18.29 -1.54 18.44
N LEU A 69 19.38 -1.41 17.67
CA LEU A 69 20.63 -2.11 17.90
C LEU A 69 21.51 -1.32 18.89
N PRO A 70 22.02 -1.93 19.97
CA PRO A 70 22.93 -1.25 20.88
C PRO A 70 24.20 -0.80 20.13
N PRO A 71 24.75 0.40 20.43
CA PRO A 71 25.87 1.00 19.71
C PRO A 71 27.14 0.16 19.93
N GLY A 72 27.43 -0.75 19.01
CA GLY A 72 28.48 -1.75 19.23
C GLY A 72 29.11 -2.35 17.98
N TYR A 73 28.95 -1.73 16.80
CA TYR A 73 29.60 -2.23 15.60
C TYR A 73 30.04 -1.10 14.67
N HIS A 74 31.19 -0.50 15.00
CA HIS A 74 32.05 0.20 14.06
C HIS A 74 33.46 -0.40 14.21
N LYS A 75 33.86 -1.22 13.25
CA LYS A 75 35.25 -1.42 12.83
C LYS A 75 35.27 -1.66 11.34
#